data_AF-A0AA39DS36-F1
#
_entry.id   AF-A0AA39DS36-F1
#
_cell.length_a   1.000
_cell.length_b   1.000
_cell.length_c   1.000
_cell.angle_alpha   90.00
_cell.angle_beta   90.00
_cell.angle_gamma   90.00
#
_symmetry.space_group_name_H-M   'P 1'
#
loop_
_entity.id
_entity.type
_entity.pdbx_description
1 polymer ?
#
loop_
_entity_poly.entity_id
_entity_poly.type
_entity_poly.pdbx_seq_one_letter_code
_entity_poly.pdbx_strand_id
1 'polypeptide(L)'
;MSKGSGIPSAASNSVGTGSQGSEMLSSMLAAASPEQQKQILGEHLYPLVQKHKPDLAAKITGMLLEMDNSELLLLLESPESLAAKVEEAVQVLKLSKTKPSGQDTLHPSYLAAEVAVN
;
A
#
# COMPACT_ATOMS: atom_id res chain seq x y z
N MET A 1 33.71 -56.06 6.18
CA MET A 1 32.29 -56.10 5.76
C MET A 1 31.47 -55.29 6.74
N SER A 2 30.97 -54.12 6.36
CA SER A 2 29.99 -53.36 7.16
C SER A 2 28.87 -52.92 6.22
N LYS A 3 27.74 -53.61 6.35
CA LYS A 3 26.47 -53.27 5.71
C LYS A 3 25.71 -52.34 6.65
N GLY A 4 25.17 -51.25 6.12
CA GLY A 4 24.18 -50.39 6.77
C GLY A 4 23.61 -49.46 5.71
N SER A 5 22.47 -49.81 5.13
CA SER A 5 21.20 -49.08 5.31
C SER A 5 21.30 -47.64 4.77
N GLY A 6 20.84 -47.31 3.56
CA GLY A 6 19.47 -47.54 3.10
C GLY A 6 18.53 -46.50 3.69
N ILE A 7 18.68 -45.23 3.30
CA ILE A 7 17.62 -44.22 3.41
C ILE A 7 17.16 -43.83 2.00
N PRO A 8 15.96 -44.25 1.59
CA PRO A 8 15.18 -43.56 0.57
C PRO A 8 13.99 -42.87 1.26
N SER A 9 13.91 -41.54 1.19
CA SER A 9 12.63 -40.80 1.30
C SER A 9 12.91 -39.33 0.97
N ALA A 10 12.67 -38.84 -0.24
CA ALA A 10 11.35 -38.54 -0.79
C ALA A 10 10.50 -37.66 0.15
N ALA A 11 10.84 -36.37 0.19
CA ALA A 11 9.89 -35.29 0.36
C ALA A 11 10.52 -33.99 -0.17
N SER A 12 10.68 -33.90 -1.49
CA SER A 12 10.61 -32.58 -2.12
C SER A 12 9.20 -32.10 -1.86
N ASN A 13 9.02 -31.32 -0.79
CA ASN A 13 7.74 -30.79 -0.41
C ASN A 13 7.26 -29.86 -1.52
N SER A 14 6.35 -30.40 -2.32
CA SER A 14 5.42 -29.66 -3.16
C SER A 14 4.57 -28.77 -2.27
N VAL A 15 4.61 -27.47 -2.49
CA VAL A 15 3.55 -26.56 -2.03
C VAL A 15 3.53 -25.32 -2.95
N GLY A 16 2.49 -25.27 -3.78
CA GLY A 16 1.77 -24.04 -4.13
C GLY A 16 2.47 -23.02 -5.03
N THR A 17 2.60 -23.31 -6.32
CA THR A 17 2.83 -22.28 -7.34
C THR A 17 1.55 -21.43 -7.48
N GLY A 18 1.42 -20.38 -6.68
CA GLY A 18 0.28 -19.44 -6.74
C GLY A 18 0.27 -18.36 -5.67
N SER A 19 0.85 -18.61 -4.48
CA SER A 19 0.79 -17.70 -3.33
C SER A 19 2.14 -17.24 -2.78
N GLN A 20 3.26 -17.83 -3.24
CA GLN A 20 4.59 -17.55 -2.70
C GLN A 20 5.00 -16.08 -2.78
N GLY A 21 4.58 -15.34 -3.82
CA GLY A 21 4.88 -13.91 -3.95
C GLY A 21 4.19 -13.07 -2.87
N SER A 22 2.90 -13.34 -2.60
CA SER A 22 2.12 -12.67 -1.56
C SER A 22 2.57 -13.09 -0.16
N GLU A 23 2.92 -14.36 0.05
CA GLU A 23 3.44 -14.88 1.32
C GLU A 23 4.82 -14.30 1.67
N MET A 24 5.71 -14.15 0.67
CA MET A 24 7.02 -13.55 0.85
C MET A 24 6.91 -12.06 1.16
N LEU A 25 6.01 -11.34 0.46
CA LEU A 25 5.66 -9.94 0.76
C LEU A 25 5.09 -9.79 2.17
N SER A 26 4.17 -10.68 2.56
CA SER A 26 3.56 -10.68 3.90
C SER A 26 4.60 -10.91 5.00
N SER A 27 5.54 -11.82 4.79
CA SER A 27 6.64 -12.07 5.73
C SER A 27 7.61 -10.88 5.81
N MET A 28 7.93 -10.25 4.68
CA MET A 28 8.72 -9.01 4.66
C MET A 28 8.02 -7.88 5.39
N LEU A 29 6.71 -7.73 5.19
CA LEU A 29 5.89 -6.77 5.91
C LEU A 29 5.89 -7.06 7.42
N ALA A 30 5.72 -8.32 7.83
CA ALA A 30 5.70 -8.70 9.24
C ALA A 30 7.03 -8.39 9.97
N ALA A 31 8.15 -8.40 9.26
CA ALA A 31 9.46 -8.04 9.80
C ALA A 31 9.76 -6.53 9.76
N ALA A 32 8.99 -5.74 9.00
CA ALA A 32 9.21 -4.33 8.78
C ALA A 32 8.38 -3.44 9.73
N SER A 33 8.86 -2.24 10.01
CA SER A 33 8.09 -1.23 10.75
C SER A 33 6.83 -0.80 9.97
N PRO A 34 5.75 -0.36 10.63
CA PRO A 34 4.49 -0.01 9.97
C PRO A 34 4.65 1.03 8.84
N GLU A 35 5.56 1.98 8.98
CA GLU A 35 5.90 2.94 7.92
C GLU A 35 6.53 2.26 6.70
N GLN A 36 7.44 1.30 6.94
CA GLN A 36 8.09 0.53 5.88
C GLN A 36 7.12 -0.44 5.19
N GLN A 37 6.16 -1.02 5.92
CA GLN A 37 5.12 -1.85 5.33
C GLN A 37 4.36 -1.09 4.24
N LYS A 38 4.00 0.16 4.52
CA LYS A 38 3.34 1.05 3.55
C LYS A 38 4.24 1.41 2.38
N GLN A 39 5.53 1.65 2.62
CA GLN A 39 6.50 1.91 1.56
C GLN A 39 6.61 0.72 0.59
N ILE A 40 6.77 -0.49 1.13
CA ILE A 40 6.87 -1.73 0.33
C ILE A 40 5.59 -1.92 -0.50
N LEU A 41 4.42 -1.84 0.13
CA LEU A 41 3.15 -1.95 -0.59
C LEU A 41 2.99 -0.86 -1.65
N GLY A 42 3.44 0.36 -1.36
CA GLY A 42 3.40 1.49 -2.28
C GLY A 42 4.24 1.26 -3.53
N GLU A 43 5.45 0.74 -3.38
CA GLU A 43 6.32 0.39 -4.51
C GLU A 43 5.69 -0.67 -5.44
N HIS A 44 4.93 -1.62 -4.88
CA HIS A 44 4.23 -2.63 -5.66
C HIS A 44 2.92 -2.10 -6.30
N LEU A 45 2.16 -1.28 -5.57
CA LEU A 45 0.89 -0.72 -6.06
C LEU A 45 1.09 0.37 -7.10
N TYR A 46 2.09 1.23 -6.91
CA TYR A 46 2.34 2.39 -7.78
C TYR A 46 2.42 2.04 -9.27
N PRO A 47 3.25 1.07 -9.73
CA PRO A 47 3.34 0.74 -11.16
C PRO A 47 2.04 0.14 -11.71
N LEU A 48 1.26 -0.56 -10.88
CA LEU A 48 -0.05 -1.09 -11.29
C LEU A 48 -1.03 0.05 -11.50
N VAL A 49 -1.16 0.96 -10.53
CA VAL A 49 -2.01 2.15 -10.64
C VAL A 49 -1.56 3.03 -11.81
N GLN A 50 -0.25 3.23 -12.00
CA GLN A 50 0.31 4.05 -13.07
C GLN A 50 -0.07 3.53 -14.47
N LYS A 51 -0.14 2.20 -14.66
CA LYS A 51 -0.61 1.61 -15.93
C LYS A 51 -2.06 1.99 -16.25
N HIS A 52 -2.91 2.15 -15.24
CA HIS A 52 -4.31 2.56 -15.42
C HIS A 52 -4.47 4.10 -15.50
N LYS A 53 -3.81 4.84 -14.60
CA LYS A 53 -3.97 6.28 -14.42
C LYS A 53 -2.62 6.94 -14.09
N PRO A 54 -1.76 7.21 -15.08
CA PRO A 54 -0.43 7.77 -14.83
C PRO A 54 -0.47 9.18 -14.23
N ASP A 55 -1.45 10.01 -14.61
CA ASP A 55 -1.58 11.41 -14.15
C ASP A 55 -1.88 11.55 -12.66
N LEU A 56 -2.60 10.58 -12.08
CA LEU A 56 -3.04 10.60 -10.68
C LEU A 56 -2.44 9.46 -9.85
N ALA A 57 -1.51 8.68 -10.40
CA ALA A 57 -0.99 7.47 -9.77
C ALA A 57 -0.47 7.73 -8.36
N ALA A 58 0.37 8.76 -8.17
CA ALA A 58 0.93 9.09 -6.87
C ALA A 58 -0.15 9.41 -5.82
N LYS A 59 -1.17 10.19 -6.19
CA LYS A 59 -2.28 10.55 -5.30
C LYS A 59 -3.19 9.36 -5.00
N ILE A 60 -3.50 8.55 -6.01
CA ILE A 60 -4.34 7.36 -5.86
C ILE A 60 -3.63 6.32 -5.00
N THR A 61 -2.35 6.03 -5.28
CA THR A 61 -1.54 5.12 -4.48
C THR A 61 -1.43 5.62 -3.04
N GLY A 62 -1.21 6.92 -2.81
CA GLY A 62 -1.22 7.50 -1.47
C GLY A 62 -2.54 7.26 -0.73
N MET A 63 -3.67 7.47 -1.40
CA MET A 63 -5.01 7.26 -0.83
C MET A 63 -5.31 5.77 -0.57
N LEU A 64 -4.83 4.88 -1.43
CA LEU A 64 -4.93 3.43 -1.23
C LEU A 64 -4.08 2.96 -0.04
N LEU A 65 -2.91 3.54 0.17
CA LEU A 65 -2.03 3.21 1.29
C LEU A 65 -2.64 3.52 2.66
N GLU A 66 -3.70 4.31 2.73
CA GLU A 66 -4.48 4.54 3.95
C GLU A 66 -5.31 3.31 4.39
N MET A 67 -5.53 2.34 3.49
CA MET A 67 -6.25 1.08 3.78
C MET A 67 -5.38 0.08 4.56
N ASP A 68 -5.97 -0.96 5.14
CA ASP A 68 -5.23 -2.03 5.84
C ASP A 68 -4.28 -2.81 4.93
N ASN A 69 -3.17 -3.29 5.49
CA ASN A 69 -2.16 -4.04 4.73
C ASN A 69 -2.74 -5.31 4.09
N SER A 70 -3.67 -5.99 4.78
CA SER A 70 -4.35 -7.18 4.27
C SER A 70 -5.23 -6.87 3.06
N GLU A 71 -5.93 -5.73 3.06
CA GLU A 71 -6.71 -5.28 1.90
C GLU A 71 -5.78 -4.95 0.74
N LEU A 72 -4.67 -4.27 0.99
CA LEU A 72 -3.70 -3.90 -0.05
C LEU A 72 -3.04 -5.13 -0.70
N LEU A 73 -2.74 -6.16 0.07
CA LEU A 73 -2.26 -7.45 -0.45
C LEU A 73 -3.32 -8.09 -1.35
N LEU A 74 -4.60 -8.11 -0.94
CA LEU A 74 -5.68 -8.63 -1.76
C LEU A 74 -5.85 -7.85 -3.07
N LEU A 75 -5.66 -6.52 -3.05
CA LEU A 75 -5.67 -5.70 -4.26
C LEU A 75 -4.50 -6.02 -5.20
N LEU A 76 -3.34 -6.38 -4.67
CA LEU A 76 -2.20 -6.84 -5.48
C LEU A 76 -2.44 -8.21 -6.11
N GLU A 77 -3.20 -9.08 -5.42
CA GLU A 77 -3.58 -10.40 -5.93
C GLU A 77 -4.77 -10.36 -6.91
N SER A 78 -5.60 -9.33 -6.84
CA SER A 78 -6.81 -9.17 -7.65
C SER A 78 -6.77 -7.89 -8.49
N PRO A 79 -6.40 -7.97 -9.79
CA PRO A 79 -6.36 -6.79 -10.66
C PRO A 79 -7.74 -6.16 -10.89
N GLU A 80 -8.83 -6.94 -10.84
CA GLU A 80 -10.20 -6.38 -10.87
C GLU A 80 -10.49 -5.51 -9.64
N SER A 81 -10.14 -6.01 -8.45
CA SER A 81 -10.34 -5.26 -7.20
C SER A 81 -9.52 -3.98 -7.19
N LEU A 82 -8.26 -4.03 -7.67
CA LEU A 82 -7.43 -2.85 -7.83
C LEU A 82 -8.06 -1.84 -8.79
N ALA A 83 -8.51 -2.26 -9.97
CA ALA A 83 -9.12 -1.37 -10.95
C ALA A 83 -10.36 -0.66 -10.38
N ALA A 84 -11.24 -1.40 -9.71
CA ALA A 84 -12.42 -0.84 -9.06
C ALA A 84 -12.04 0.22 -8.00
N LYS A 85 -11.04 -0.06 -7.16
CA LYS A 85 -10.57 0.90 -6.15
C LYS A 85 -9.88 2.12 -6.75
N VAL A 86 -9.14 1.93 -7.86
CA VAL A 86 -8.54 3.04 -8.61
C VAL A 86 -9.63 3.96 -9.16
N GLU A 87 -10.73 3.42 -9.70
CA GLU A 87 -11.84 4.24 -10.20
C GLU A 87 -12.52 5.03 -9.08
N GLU A 88 -12.82 4.39 -7.95
CA GLU A 88 -13.35 5.04 -6.75
C GLU A 88 -12.42 6.17 -6.27
N ALA A 89 -11.12 5.90 -6.18
CA ALA A 89 -10.13 6.89 -5.78
C ALA A 89 -10.05 8.07 -6.78
N VAL A 90 -10.17 7.81 -8.09
CA VAL A 90 -10.25 8.86 -9.11
C VAL A 90 -11.48 9.74 -8.89
N GLN A 91 -12.64 9.16 -8.56
CA GLN A 91 -13.86 9.92 -8.30
C GLN A 91 -13.71 10.81 -7.05
N VAL A 92 -13.19 10.24 -5.96
CA VAL A 92 -12.91 10.99 -4.72
C VAL A 92 -11.90 12.11 -4.97
N LEU A 93 -10.84 11.84 -5.73
CA LEU A 93 -9.86 12.86 -6.09
C LEU A 93 -10.45 13.94 -6.97
N LYS A 94 -11.33 13.62 -7.93
CA LYS A 94 -12.03 14.63 -8.74
C LYS A 94 -12.90 15.55 -7.89
N LEU A 95 -13.64 14.97 -6.94
CA LEU A 95 -14.45 15.73 -5.99
C LEU A 95 -13.58 16.60 -5.07
N SER A 96 -12.46 16.05 -4.61
CA SER A 96 -11.50 16.74 -3.74
C SER A 96 -10.70 17.82 -4.48
N LYS A 97 -10.44 17.67 -5.79
CA LYS A 97 -9.71 18.63 -6.64
C LYS A 97 -10.49 19.94 -6.85
N THR A 98 -11.75 20.00 -6.41
CA THR A 98 -12.52 21.24 -6.27
C THR A 98 -12.06 22.09 -5.07
N LYS A 99 -11.22 21.54 -4.19
CA LYS A 99 -10.53 22.24 -3.12
C LYS A 99 -9.01 22.09 -3.34
N PRO A 100 -8.28 23.15 -3.68
CA PRO A 100 -6.84 23.05 -3.94
C PRO A 100 -6.12 22.62 -2.66
N SER A 101 -5.79 21.33 -2.56
CA SER A 101 -4.94 20.77 -1.50
C SER A 101 -3.49 21.12 -1.81
N GLY A 102 -3.16 22.39 -1.61
CA GLY A 102 -1.84 22.99 -1.83
C GLY A 102 -1.62 24.17 -0.89
N GLN A 103 -1.64 23.90 0.42
CA GLN A 103 -1.10 24.72 1.52
C GLN A 103 -1.09 23.76 2.72
N ASP A 104 0.01 23.17 3.18
CA ASP A 104 1.27 23.77 3.64
C ASP A 104 1.09 25.16 4.27
N THR A 105 1.03 25.13 5.60
CA THR A 105 1.43 26.20 6.52
C THR A 105 1.07 27.63 6.12
N LEU A 106 -0.09 28.10 6.54
CA LEU A 106 -0.25 29.52 6.90
C LEU A 106 -1.02 29.59 8.21
N HIS A 107 -0.30 29.36 9.31
CA HIS A 107 -0.57 30.06 10.55
C HIS A 107 0.35 31.30 10.60
N PRO A 108 -0.02 32.45 9.99
CA PRO A 108 0.50 33.72 10.42
C PRO A 108 -0.43 34.23 11.52
N SER A 109 0.01 33.95 12.74
CA SER A 109 -0.20 34.77 13.93
C SER A 109 -0.56 36.22 13.65
N TYR A 110 -1.70 36.72 14.16
CA TYR A 110 -1.84 38.11 14.59
C TYR A 110 -2.72 38.21 15.85
N LEU A 111 -2.00 38.34 16.96
CA LEU A 111 -2.38 38.72 18.32
C LEU A 111 -2.81 40.20 18.40
N ALA A 112 -3.68 40.69 17.53
CA ALA A 112 -3.98 42.12 17.54
C ALA A 112 -5.45 42.39 17.24
N ALA A 113 -6.29 42.34 18.29
CA ALA A 113 -7.50 43.13 18.34
C ALA A 113 -8.13 43.11 19.75
N GLU A 114 -7.78 44.15 20.53
CA GLU A 114 -8.70 44.98 21.35
C GLU A 114 -9.35 44.28 22.58
N VAL A 115 -9.69 44.92 23.70
CA VAL A 115 -9.80 46.31 24.12
C VAL A 115 -9.91 46.30 25.67
N ALA A 116 -9.64 47.45 26.29
CA ALA A 116 -9.80 47.87 27.69
C ALA A 116 -10.75 47.07 28.64
N VAL A 117 -10.40 47.09 29.94
CA VAL A 117 -11.23 47.07 31.19
C VAL A 117 -10.31 46.48 32.29
N ASN A 118 -9.99 47.08 33.42
CA ASN A 118 -10.36 48.30 34.15
C ASN A 118 -9.34 48.49 35.27
#